data_AF-A0A1B9MR52-F1
#
_entry.id   AF-A0A1B9MR52-F1
#
_cell.length_a   1.000
_cell.length_b   1.000
_cell.length_c   1.000
_cell.angle_alpha   90.00
_cell.angle_beta   90.00
_cell.angle_gamma   90.00
#
_symmetry.space_group_name_H-M   'P 1'
#
loop_
_entity.id
_entity.type
_entity.pdbx_description
1 polymer ?
#
loop_
_entity_poly.entity_id
_entity_poly.type
_entity_poly.pdbx_seq_one_letter_code
_entity_poly.pdbx_strand_id
1 'polypeptide(L)'
;MFNALGFTEWIAIIIGIVALMLFVFAIKSQLTINNLQQLFDLQLIQKKEENQTLIIQVKQLEHELEQYRQQNLAQNVKISELKTRLEETLSATHERQTILEQSEQRLTTQFENLANRIFEQSGKKIEQQNKQSLDFLLSPLKEQLEGFKKQVQDSFGEEAKERHTLTHEIRNLQLLNEQMSKEATNLTNALKGNNKTQGNWGEFILSQILDNSGLRSGYEYETQVNLTNENNQRLQPDVIVHLPQGGDVVIDSKVTLVAYERHFNSDDENVKAKAMAEHLTAVRNHLKQLSQKDYHKLIGINSLDYILMFIPVEPAFLSAIDNDPTLINDALKSNIMIVSPTTLLVALRTIHNLWRF
;
A
#
# COMPACT_ATOMS: atom_id res chain seq x y z
N MET A 1 100.01 35.65 -40.34
CA MET A 1 99.35 35.48 -41.66
C MET A 1 97.92 35.02 -41.43
N PHE A 2 97.02 35.95 -41.09
CA PHE A 2 95.61 35.75 -41.41
C PHE A 2 95.50 36.18 -42.87
N ASN A 3 95.56 35.23 -43.80
CA ASN A 3 95.18 35.51 -45.18
C ASN A 3 93.74 36.02 -45.12
N ALA A 4 93.53 37.27 -45.52
CA ALA A 4 92.20 37.81 -45.67
C ALA A 4 91.47 36.93 -46.69
N LEU A 5 90.48 36.16 -46.22
CA LEU A 5 89.59 35.42 -47.09
C LEU A 5 89.15 36.34 -48.24
N GLY A 6 89.22 35.83 -49.46
CA GLY A 6 88.76 36.58 -50.63
C GLY A 6 87.28 36.94 -50.44
N PHE A 7 86.85 38.10 -50.94
CA PHE A 7 85.45 38.54 -50.91
C PHE A 7 84.48 37.45 -51.41
N THR A 8 84.93 36.62 -52.35
CA THR A 8 84.21 35.47 -52.90
C THR A 8 84.02 34.30 -51.92
N GLU A 9 84.99 34.03 -51.04
CA GLU A 9 84.89 32.95 -50.04
C GLU A 9 83.92 33.34 -48.91
N TRP A 10 83.91 34.61 -48.50
CA TRP A 10 82.92 35.13 -47.55
C TRP A 10 81.49 35.05 -48.10
N ILE A 11 81.29 35.34 -49.39
CA ILE A 11 79.98 35.20 -50.05
C ILE A 11 79.53 33.73 -50.04
N ALA A 12 80.41 32.78 -50.34
CA ALA A 12 80.07 31.36 -50.33
C ALA A 12 79.64 30.87 -48.93
N ILE A 13 80.33 31.31 -47.87
CA ILE A 13 79.97 30.97 -46.49
C ILE A 13 78.61 31.57 -46.11
N ILE A 14 78.36 32.84 -46.46
CA ILE A 14 77.07 33.50 -46.17
C ILE A 14 75.93 32.79 -46.90
N ILE A 15 76.10 32.44 -48.17
CA ILE A 15 75.10 31.69 -48.94
C ILE A 15 74.84 30.32 -48.32
N GLY A 16 75.89 29.61 -47.88
CA GLY A 16 75.76 28.32 -47.19
C GLY A 16 74.98 28.41 -45.87
N ILE A 17 75.25 29.44 -45.06
CA ILE A 17 74.54 29.69 -43.81
C ILE A 17 73.07 30.04 -44.06
N VAL A 18 72.79 30.89 -45.05
CA VAL A 18 71.41 31.25 -45.44
C VAL A 18 70.65 30.03 -45.96
N ALA A 19 71.29 29.19 -46.79
CA ALA A 19 70.69 27.95 -47.27
C ALA A 19 70.39 26.96 -46.13
N LEU A 20 71.32 26.81 -45.17
CA LEU A 20 71.11 25.99 -43.98
C LEU A 20 69.96 26.52 -43.12
N MET A 21 69.89 27.85 -42.92
CA MET A 21 68.84 28.49 -42.14
C MET A 21 67.47 28.32 -42.80
N LEU A 22 67.38 28.47 -44.12
CA LEU A 22 66.17 28.20 -44.89
C LEU A 22 65.76 26.72 -44.84
N PHE A 23 66.72 25.80 -44.87
CA PHE A 23 66.47 24.36 -44.76
C PHE A 23 65.92 23.99 -43.38
N VAL A 24 66.52 24.50 -42.31
CA VAL A 24 66.03 24.32 -40.93
C VAL A 24 64.64 24.93 -40.76
N PHE A 25 64.40 26.12 -41.33
CA PHE A 25 63.08 26.76 -41.32
C PHE A 25 62.03 25.92 -42.06
N ALA A 26 62.37 25.39 -43.24
CA ALA A 26 61.48 24.52 -44.02
C ALA A 26 61.12 23.24 -43.25
N ILE A 27 62.11 22.59 -42.62
CA ILE A 27 61.87 21.41 -41.78
C ILE A 27 60.97 21.75 -40.58
N LYS A 28 61.26 22.85 -39.87
CA LYS A 28 60.45 23.27 -38.71
C LYS A 28 59.02 23.64 -39.11
N SER A 29 58.86 24.29 -40.26
CA SER A 29 57.55 24.60 -40.84
C SER A 29 56.78 23.33 -41.18
N GLN A 30 57.42 22.35 -41.83
CA GLN A 30 56.79 21.08 -42.18
C GLN A 30 56.38 20.29 -40.93
N LEU A 31 57.23 20.25 -39.90
CA LEU A 31 56.93 19.62 -38.61
C LEU A 31 55.73 20.28 -37.92
N THR A 32 55.67 21.61 -37.97
CA THR A 32 54.56 22.38 -37.37
C THR A 32 53.24 22.07 -38.08
N ILE A 33 53.24 22.00 -39.43
CA ILE A 33 52.07 21.65 -40.23
C ILE A 33 51.59 20.24 -39.92
N ASN A 34 52.49 19.27 -39.85
CA ASN A 34 52.15 17.88 -39.53
C ASN A 34 51.53 17.75 -38.12
N ASN A 35 52.12 18.42 -37.12
CA ASN A 35 51.58 18.43 -35.75
C ASN A 35 50.19 19.08 -35.71
N LEU A 36 49.97 20.15 -36.49
CA LEU A 36 48.70 20.86 -36.53
C LEU A 36 47.60 20.02 -37.22
N GLN A 37 47.96 19.28 -38.29
CA GLN A 37 47.06 18.29 -38.90
C GLN A 37 46.70 17.16 -37.92
N GLN A 38 47.68 16.62 -37.19
CA GLN A 38 47.41 15.58 -36.17
C GLN A 38 46.48 16.08 -35.06
N LEU A 39 46.66 17.32 -34.58
CA LEU A 39 45.76 17.92 -33.59
C LEU A 39 44.35 18.10 -34.13
N PHE A 40 44.21 18.53 -35.39
CA PHE A 40 42.92 18.68 -36.04
C PHE A 40 42.21 17.33 -36.21
N ASP A 41 42.93 16.29 -36.64
CA ASP A 41 42.39 14.94 -36.77
C ASP A 41 41.94 14.36 -35.42
N LEU A 42 42.72 14.58 -34.36
CA LEU A 42 42.34 14.19 -33.00
C LEU A 42 41.05 14.89 -32.54
N GLN A 43 40.94 16.20 -32.75
CA GLN A 43 39.71 16.94 -32.43
C GLN A 43 38.50 16.46 -33.25
N LEU A 44 38.71 16.12 -34.52
CA LEU A 44 37.66 15.59 -35.38
C LEU A 44 37.19 14.21 -34.92
N ILE A 45 38.10 13.34 -34.51
CA ILE A 45 37.77 12.02 -33.93
C ILE A 45 36.98 12.21 -32.64
N GLN A 46 37.45 13.05 -31.72
CA GLN A 46 36.76 13.33 -30.47
C GLN A 46 35.34 13.86 -30.72
N LYS A 47 35.17 14.80 -31.66
CA LYS A 47 33.84 15.32 -32.03
C LYS A 47 32.94 14.27 -32.67
N LYS A 48 33.50 13.33 -33.44
CA LYS A 48 32.73 12.20 -33.98
C LYS A 48 32.27 11.25 -32.88
N GLU A 49 33.12 10.94 -31.91
CA GLU A 49 32.77 10.09 -30.76
C GLU A 49 31.70 10.74 -29.88
N GLU A 50 31.83 12.04 -29.58
CA GLU A 50 30.80 12.80 -28.85
C GLU A 50 29.45 12.75 -29.59
N ASN A 51 29.45 12.95 -30.92
CA ASN A 51 28.24 12.92 -31.72
C ASN A 51 27.61 11.51 -31.78
N GLN A 52 28.44 10.46 -31.91
CA GLN A 52 27.96 9.08 -31.81
C GLN A 52 27.32 8.78 -30.46
N THR A 53 27.93 9.26 -29.37
CA THR A 53 27.39 9.10 -28.02
C THR A 53 26.05 9.82 -27.88
N LEU A 54 25.94 11.05 -28.40
CA LEU A 54 24.67 11.80 -28.42
C LEU A 54 23.59 11.06 -29.23
N ILE A 55 23.94 10.49 -30.38
CA ILE A 55 22.99 9.72 -31.20
C ILE A 55 22.47 8.50 -30.45
N ILE A 56 23.33 7.82 -29.69
CA ILE A 56 22.92 6.67 -28.87
C ILE A 56 21.98 7.13 -27.75
N GLN A 57 22.30 8.23 -27.05
CA GLN A 57 21.45 8.79 -26.00
C GLN A 57 20.09 9.23 -26.55
N VAL A 58 20.04 9.91 -27.69
CA VAL A 58 18.78 10.33 -28.34
C VAL A 58 17.93 9.11 -28.66
N LYS A 59 18.52 8.04 -29.22
CA LYS A 59 17.79 6.79 -29.50
C LYS A 59 17.26 6.11 -28.23
N GLN A 60 18.02 6.15 -27.14
CA GLN A 60 17.57 5.61 -25.85
C GLN A 60 16.40 6.42 -25.30
N LEU A 61 16.48 7.74 -25.32
CA LEU A 61 15.39 8.62 -24.91
C LEU A 61 14.14 8.45 -25.79
N GLU A 62 14.30 8.32 -27.10
CA GLU A 62 13.17 8.05 -28.01
C GLU A 62 12.49 6.72 -27.69
N HIS A 63 13.27 5.68 -27.38
CA HIS A 63 12.72 4.39 -26.97
C HIS A 63 11.96 4.48 -25.65
N GLU A 64 12.53 5.14 -24.65
CA GLU A 64 11.91 5.34 -23.35
C GLU A 64 10.61 6.17 -23.44
N LEU A 65 10.62 7.23 -24.27
CA LEU A 65 9.43 8.05 -24.53
C LEU A 65 8.32 7.24 -25.21
N GLU A 66 8.66 6.34 -26.13
CA GLU A 66 7.69 5.45 -26.77
C GLU A 66 7.12 4.43 -25.77
N GLN A 67 7.96 3.87 -24.88
CA GLN A 67 7.49 3.01 -23.80
C GLN A 67 6.51 3.74 -22.87
N TYR A 68 6.83 4.96 -22.45
CA TYR A 68 5.93 5.78 -21.64
C TYR A 68 4.62 6.13 -22.36
N ARG A 69 4.66 6.38 -23.67
CA ARG A 69 3.44 6.59 -24.47
C ARG A 69 2.57 5.34 -24.51
N GLN A 70 3.16 4.17 -24.70
CA GLN A 70 2.42 2.91 -24.69
C GLN A 70 1.81 2.61 -23.32
N GLN A 71 2.54 2.87 -22.23
CA GLN A 71 2.01 2.73 -20.88
C GLN A 71 0.83 3.68 -20.61
N ASN A 72 0.96 4.95 -21.01
CA ASN A 72 -0.13 5.93 -20.87
C ASN A 72 -1.37 5.52 -21.68
N LEU A 73 -1.20 5.01 -22.90
CA LEU A 73 -2.30 4.49 -23.71
C LEU A 73 -2.98 3.30 -23.00
N ALA A 74 -2.21 2.35 -22.49
CA ALA A 74 -2.74 1.19 -21.76
C ALA A 74 -3.50 1.62 -20.49
N GLN A 75 -2.96 2.58 -19.73
CA GLN A 75 -3.63 3.13 -18.55
C GLN A 75 -4.93 3.84 -18.90
N ASN A 76 -4.95 4.64 -19.97
CA ASN A 76 -6.16 5.33 -20.41
C ASN A 76 -7.27 4.34 -20.84
N VAL A 77 -6.89 3.26 -21.53
CA VAL A 77 -7.84 2.17 -21.86
C VAL A 77 -8.37 1.52 -20.58
N LYS A 78 -7.51 1.26 -19.60
CA LYS A 78 -7.91 0.68 -18.30
C LYS A 78 -8.87 1.58 -17.53
N ILE A 79 -8.59 2.88 -17.50
CA ILE A 79 -9.46 3.88 -16.86
C ILE A 79 -10.82 3.91 -17.56
N SER A 80 -10.86 3.89 -18.89
CA SER A 80 -12.12 3.84 -19.64
C SER A 80 -12.92 2.56 -19.34
N GLU A 81 -12.25 1.40 -19.32
CA GLU A 81 -12.87 0.11 -18.98
C GLU A 81 -13.48 0.13 -17.57
N LEU A 82 -12.71 0.61 -16.58
CA LEU A 82 -13.16 0.71 -15.20
C LEU A 82 -14.33 1.68 -15.04
N LYS A 83 -14.31 2.81 -15.76
CA LYS A 83 -15.40 3.78 -15.75
C LYS A 83 -16.69 3.18 -16.32
N THR A 84 -16.62 2.49 -17.46
CA THR A 84 -17.79 1.81 -18.04
C THR A 84 -18.34 0.75 -17.08
N ARG A 85 -17.48 -0.07 -16.48
CA ARG A 85 -17.90 -1.10 -15.53
C ARG A 85 -18.56 -0.51 -14.28
N LEU A 86 -18.08 0.66 -13.82
CA LEU A 86 -18.68 1.40 -12.72
C LEU A 86 -20.07 1.92 -13.07
N GLU A 87 -20.23 2.51 -14.26
CA GLU A 87 -21.53 2.99 -14.75
C GLU A 87 -22.54 1.83 -14.89
N GLU A 88 -22.11 0.68 -15.41
CA GLU A 88 -22.94 -0.54 -15.50
C GLU A 88 -23.38 -1.05 -14.13
N THR A 89 -22.45 -1.10 -13.15
CA THR A 89 -22.79 -1.56 -11.80
C THR A 89 -23.76 -0.60 -11.10
N LEU A 90 -23.56 0.72 -11.25
CA LEU A 90 -24.47 1.72 -10.71
C LEU A 90 -25.88 1.59 -11.34
N SER A 91 -25.96 1.46 -12.66
CA SER A 91 -27.25 1.26 -13.35
C SER A 91 -27.96 -0.01 -12.87
N ALA A 92 -27.23 -1.13 -12.80
CA ALA A 92 -27.79 -2.41 -12.32
C ALA A 92 -28.25 -2.34 -10.85
N THR A 93 -27.55 -1.59 -9.99
CA THR A 93 -28.00 -1.38 -8.61
C THR A 93 -29.27 -0.54 -8.54
N HIS A 94 -29.37 0.50 -9.38
CA HIS A 94 -30.55 1.35 -9.44
C HIS A 94 -31.78 0.59 -9.96
N GLU A 95 -31.61 -0.24 -10.99
CA GLU A 95 -32.68 -1.09 -11.51
C GLU A 95 -33.15 -2.10 -10.46
N ARG A 96 -32.22 -2.77 -9.76
CA ARG A 96 -32.57 -3.65 -8.63
C ARG A 96 -33.38 -2.95 -7.55
N GLN A 97 -32.99 -1.72 -7.20
CA GLN A 97 -33.70 -0.95 -6.18
C GLN A 97 -35.12 -0.60 -6.64
N THR A 98 -35.29 -0.20 -7.89
CA THR A 98 -36.61 0.07 -8.47
C THR A 98 -37.50 -1.18 -8.46
N ILE A 99 -36.94 -2.36 -8.81
CA ILE A 99 -37.67 -3.64 -8.78
C ILE A 99 -38.11 -3.98 -7.34
N LEU A 100 -37.25 -3.73 -6.34
CA LEU A 100 -37.58 -3.98 -4.93
C LEU A 100 -38.72 -3.07 -4.45
N GLU A 101 -38.68 -1.77 -4.78
CA GLU A 101 -39.74 -0.81 -4.44
C GLU A 101 -41.08 -1.19 -5.11
N GLN A 102 -41.05 -1.61 -6.38
CA GLN A 102 -42.26 -2.10 -7.07
C GLN A 102 -42.80 -3.40 -6.46
N SER A 103 -41.91 -4.31 -6.05
CA SER A 103 -42.27 -5.54 -5.36
C SER A 103 -42.95 -5.23 -4.01
N GLU A 104 -42.45 -4.25 -3.26
CA GLU A 104 -43.05 -3.79 -2.00
C GLU A 104 -44.46 -3.24 -2.21
N GLN A 105 -44.65 -2.35 -3.19
CA GLN A 105 -45.98 -1.81 -3.51
C GLN A 105 -46.96 -2.90 -3.95
N ARG A 106 -46.49 -3.84 -4.79
CA ARG A 106 -47.30 -4.97 -5.23
C ARG A 106 -47.70 -5.88 -4.07
N LEU A 107 -46.78 -6.19 -3.16
CA LEU A 107 -47.07 -7.00 -1.97
C LEU A 107 -48.09 -6.30 -1.07
N THR A 108 -47.93 -5.00 -0.85
CA THR A 108 -48.90 -4.18 -0.08
C THR A 108 -50.29 -4.25 -0.72
N THR A 109 -50.37 -4.08 -2.04
CA THR A 109 -51.63 -4.12 -2.78
C THR A 109 -52.27 -5.52 -2.77
N GLN A 110 -51.45 -6.57 -2.90
CA GLN A 110 -51.94 -7.96 -2.81
C GLN A 110 -52.41 -8.30 -1.40
N PHE A 111 -51.75 -7.76 -0.38
CA PHE A 111 -52.15 -7.90 1.01
C PHE A 111 -53.48 -7.22 1.29
N GLU A 112 -53.67 -5.97 0.84
CA GLU A 112 -54.96 -5.27 0.96
C GLU A 112 -56.09 -6.02 0.26
N ASN A 113 -55.85 -6.51 -0.96
CA ASN A 113 -56.84 -7.30 -1.69
C ASN A 113 -57.15 -8.63 -1.00
N LEU A 114 -56.15 -9.33 -0.47
CA LEU A 114 -56.34 -10.57 0.28
C LEU A 114 -57.12 -10.32 1.57
N ALA A 115 -56.80 -9.24 2.29
CA ALA A 115 -57.51 -8.82 3.50
C ALA A 115 -58.99 -8.54 3.20
N ASN A 116 -59.29 -7.77 2.13
CA ASN A 116 -60.65 -7.51 1.68
C ASN A 116 -61.39 -8.80 1.30
N ARG A 117 -60.73 -9.71 0.59
CA ARG A 117 -61.32 -10.99 0.15
C ARG A 117 -61.60 -11.94 1.32
N ILE A 118 -60.68 -12.01 2.29
CA ILE A 118 -60.87 -12.74 3.55
C ILE A 118 -62.01 -12.10 4.35
N PHE A 119 -62.11 -10.76 4.40
CA PHE A 119 -63.21 -10.06 5.06
C PHE A 119 -64.56 -10.35 4.41
N GLU A 120 -64.66 -10.36 3.07
CA GLU A 120 -65.89 -10.71 2.35
C GLU A 120 -66.29 -12.19 2.48
N GLN A 121 -65.32 -13.11 2.34
CA GLN A 121 -65.57 -14.55 2.52
C GLN A 121 -65.93 -14.88 3.96
N SER A 122 -65.25 -14.26 4.93
CA SER A 122 -65.59 -14.38 6.34
C SER A 122 -66.95 -13.75 6.58
N GLY A 123 -67.26 -12.56 6.05
CA GLY A 123 -68.55 -11.89 6.17
C GLY A 123 -69.74 -12.76 5.74
N LYS A 124 -69.62 -13.47 4.60
CA LYS A 124 -70.65 -14.42 4.12
C LYS A 124 -70.77 -15.69 4.97
N LYS A 125 -69.74 -16.06 5.74
CA LYS A 125 -69.75 -17.22 6.65
C LYS A 125 -70.09 -16.81 8.11
N ILE A 126 -69.96 -15.53 8.44
CA ILE A 126 -70.14 -14.89 9.75
C ILE A 126 -71.61 -14.60 10.07
N GLU A 127 -72.47 -14.40 9.07
CA GLU A 127 -73.91 -14.18 9.29
C GLU A 127 -74.60 -15.37 9.99
N GLN A 128 -73.93 -16.52 10.08
CA GLN A 128 -74.44 -17.75 10.68
C GLN A 128 -73.87 -18.13 12.06
N GLN A 129 -72.80 -17.50 12.58
CA GLN A 129 -72.26 -17.84 13.91
C GLN A 129 -71.71 -16.63 14.69
N ASN A 130 -72.43 -16.30 15.76
CA ASN A 130 -72.17 -15.43 16.92
C ASN A 130 -70.88 -14.57 16.96
N LYS A 131 -71.10 -13.25 17.11
CA LYS A 131 -70.13 -12.16 17.34
C LYS A 131 -69.10 -12.40 18.46
N GLN A 132 -69.35 -13.31 19.40
CA GLN A 132 -68.43 -13.59 20.52
C GLN A 132 -67.19 -14.42 20.12
N SER A 133 -67.24 -15.19 19.02
CA SER A 133 -66.09 -15.97 18.56
C SER A 133 -65.07 -15.16 17.75
N LEU A 134 -65.48 -13.97 17.25
CA LEU A 134 -64.63 -13.11 16.41
C LEU A 134 -63.46 -12.51 17.18
N ASP A 135 -63.69 -11.98 18.39
CA ASP A 135 -62.62 -11.33 19.17
C ASP A 135 -61.56 -12.33 19.63
N PHE A 136 -61.96 -13.57 19.93
CA PHE A 136 -61.03 -14.60 20.40
C PHE A 136 -60.16 -15.18 19.27
N LEU A 137 -60.68 -15.23 18.04
CA LEU A 137 -59.94 -15.74 16.87
C LEU A 137 -59.08 -14.67 16.19
N LEU A 138 -59.49 -13.39 16.24
CA LEU A 138 -58.79 -12.29 15.57
C LEU A 138 -57.75 -11.59 16.46
N SER A 139 -57.88 -11.66 17.79
CA SER A 139 -56.90 -11.07 18.71
C SER A 139 -55.48 -11.63 18.51
N PRO A 140 -55.26 -12.95 18.42
CA PRO A 140 -53.91 -13.50 18.24
C PRO A 140 -53.28 -13.09 16.90
N LEU A 141 -54.09 -12.97 15.84
CA LEU A 141 -53.62 -12.55 14.52
C LEU A 141 -53.23 -11.06 14.51
N LYS A 142 -54.04 -10.21 15.16
CA LYS A 142 -53.77 -8.78 15.30
C LYS A 142 -52.50 -8.54 16.12
N GLU A 143 -52.34 -9.27 17.21
CA GLU A 143 -51.18 -9.18 18.11
C GLU A 143 -49.90 -9.68 17.41
N GLN A 144 -49.98 -10.76 16.62
CA GLN A 144 -48.85 -11.21 15.79
C GLN A 144 -48.54 -10.26 14.62
N LEU A 145 -49.54 -9.60 14.03
CA LEU A 145 -49.35 -8.59 12.98
C LEU A 145 -48.70 -7.32 13.54
N GLU A 146 -49.11 -6.86 14.73
CA GLU A 146 -48.44 -5.74 15.42
C GLU A 146 -47.01 -6.12 15.82
N GLY A 147 -46.80 -7.34 16.32
CA GLY A 147 -45.47 -7.86 16.62
C GLY A 147 -44.57 -7.94 15.38
N PHE A 148 -45.08 -8.47 14.26
CA PHE A 148 -44.33 -8.58 13.01
C PHE A 148 -44.03 -7.21 12.41
N LYS A 149 -45.01 -6.30 12.35
CA LYS A 149 -44.81 -4.92 11.88
C LYS A 149 -43.75 -4.21 12.70
N LYS A 150 -43.79 -4.35 14.02
CA LYS A 150 -42.82 -3.77 14.94
C LYS A 150 -41.43 -4.38 14.72
N GLN A 151 -41.32 -5.70 14.61
CA GLN A 151 -40.05 -6.39 14.39
C GLN A 151 -39.43 -6.03 13.04
N VAL A 152 -40.23 -5.89 11.98
CA VAL A 152 -39.76 -5.45 10.66
C VAL A 152 -39.29 -4.00 10.70
N GLN A 153 -40.06 -3.11 11.33
CA GLN A 153 -39.71 -1.69 11.45
C GLN A 153 -38.49 -1.45 12.34
N ASP A 154 -38.37 -2.19 13.44
CA ASP A 154 -37.22 -2.17 14.34
C ASP A 154 -35.97 -2.74 13.64
N SER A 155 -36.09 -3.83 12.87
CA SER A 155 -34.96 -4.43 12.15
C SER A 155 -34.44 -3.55 11.02
N PHE A 156 -35.32 -2.87 10.25
CA PHE A 156 -34.89 -1.89 9.24
C PHE A 156 -34.33 -0.61 9.86
N GLY A 157 -34.86 -0.19 11.01
CA GLY A 157 -34.33 0.93 11.78
C GLY A 157 -32.92 0.65 12.32
N GLU A 158 -32.71 -0.53 12.90
CA GLU A 158 -31.40 -1.02 13.35
C GLU A 158 -30.41 -1.13 12.17
N GLU A 159 -30.81 -1.72 11.04
CA GLU A 159 -29.94 -1.88 9.87
C GLU A 159 -29.52 -0.52 9.26
N ALA A 160 -30.45 0.43 9.14
CA ALA A 160 -30.16 1.79 8.66
C ALA A 160 -29.20 2.53 9.62
N LYS A 161 -29.37 2.33 10.92
CA LYS A 161 -28.52 2.93 11.96
C LYS A 161 -27.12 2.31 11.98
N GLU A 162 -27.01 0.99 11.79
CA GLU A 162 -25.74 0.30 11.60
C GLU A 162 -25.03 0.74 10.32
N ARG A 163 -25.73 0.87 9.19
CA ARG A 163 -25.15 1.37 7.94
C ARG A 163 -24.63 2.80 8.05
N HIS A 164 -25.37 3.68 8.75
CA HIS A 164 -24.90 5.04 9.01
C HIS A 164 -23.71 5.08 9.96
N THR A 165 -23.72 4.25 11.01
CA THR A 165 -22.58 4.10 11.93
C THR A 165 -21.35 3.61 11.18
N LEU A 166 -21.49 2.58 10.35
CA LEU A 166 -20.42 2.03 9.51
C LEU A 166 -19.88 3.05 8.50
N THR A 167 -20.75 3.81 7.85
CA THR A 167 -20.33 4.87 6.90
C THR A 167 -19.55 5.98 7.61
N HIS A 168 -20.02 6.39 8.79
CA HIS A 168 -19.33 7.38 9.62
C HIS A 168 -17.97 6.84 10.11
N GLU A 169 -17.93 5.58 10.52
CA GLU A 169 -16.72 4.88 10.91
C GLU A 169 -15.71 4.75 9.76
N ILE A 170 -16.16 4.45 8.53
CA ILE A 170 -15.31 4.40 7.33
C ILE A 170 -14.75 5.79 7.00
N ARG A 171 -15.55 6.86 7.11
CA ARG A 171 -15.05 8.23 6.95
C ARG A 171 -14.03 8.60 8.01
N ASN A 172 -14.27 8.23 9.26
CA ASN A 172 -13.29 8.39 10.33
C ASN A 172 -12.01 7.60 10.02
N LEU A 173 -12.10 6.41 9.42
CA LEU A 173 -10.91 5.68 8.97
C LEU A 173 -10.15 6.41 7.88
N GLN A 174 -10.84 6.97 6.88
CA GLN A 174 -10.19 7.74 5.82
C GLN A 174 -9.48 8.98 6.39
N LEU A 175 -10.13 9.71 7.30
CA LEU A 175 -9.54 10.88 7.97
C LEU A 175 -8.34 10.50 8.84
N LEU A 176 -8.46 9.42 9.63
CA LEU A 176 -7.34 8.88 10.40
C LEU A 176 -6.19 8.44 9.50
N ASN A 177 -6.48 7.83 8.34
CA ASN A 177 -5.45 7.41 7.39
C ASN A 177 -4.72 8.62 6.78
N GLU A 178 -5.46 9.66 6.35
CA GLU A 178 -4.86 10.91 5.87
C GLU A 178 -4.02 11.59 6.95
N GLN A 179 -4.54 11.69 8.17
CA GLN A 179 -3.83 12.30 9.29
C GLN A 179 -2.59 11.49 9.70
N MET A 180 -2.71 10.16 9.80
CA MET A 180 -1.58 9.27 10.09
C MET A 180 -0.54 9.27 8.98
N SER A 181 -0.92 9.34 7.71
CA SER A 181 0.04 9.42 6.60
C SER A 181 0.85 10.72 6.67
N LYS A 182 0.17 11.82 7.00
CA LYS A 182 0.78 13.13 7.20
C LYS A 182 1.68 13.16 8.45
N GLU A 183 1.23 12.56 9.55
CA GLU A 183 1.99 12.42 10.78
C GLU A 183 3.19 11.47 10.61
N ALA A 184 3.06 10.37 9.88
CA ALA A 184 4.16 9.45 9.55
C ALA A 184 5.22 10.14 8.69
N THR A 185 4.82 11.03 7.77
CA THR A 185 5.75 11.84 6.97
C THR A 185 6.50 12.85 7.85
N ASN A 186 5.78 13.54 8.75
CA ASN A 186 6.38 14.47 9.71
C ASN A 186 7.27 13.77 10.74
N LEU A 187 6.91 12.55 11.13
CA LEU A 187 7.62 11.75 12.10
C LEU A 187 8.85 11.06 11.51
N THR A 188 8.81 10.62 10.25
CA THR A 188 10.01 10.16 9.52
C THR A 188 11.07 11.28 9.51
N ASN A 189 10.65 12.54 9.54
CA ASN A 189 11.55 13.67 9.70
C ASN A 189 11.97 13.95 11.15
N ALA A 190 11.14 13.62 12.15
CA ALA A 190 11.37 13.91 13.57
C ALA A 190 12.06 12.78 14.36
N LEU A 191 11.98 11.52 13.92
CA LEU A 191 12.55 10.34 14.58
C LEU A 191 13.93 9.92 14.05
N LYS A 192 14.59 10.80 13.30
CA LYS A 192 15.95 10.58 12.78
C LYS A 192 16.89 10.03 13.86
N GLY A 193 17.21 8.74 13.76
CA GLY A 193 18.34 8.11 14.45
C GLY A 193 18.12 7.59 15.87
N ASN A 194 16.89 7.47 16.41
CA ASN A 194 16.67 6.86 17.74
C ASN A 194 15.71 5.65 17.72
N ASN A 195 16.29 4.45 17.63
CA ASN A 195 15.58 3.15 17.64
C ASN A 195 14.62 2.98 18.81
N LYS A 196 14.90 3.58 19.98
CA LYS A 196 14.04 3.45 21.17
C LYS A 196 12.77 4.29 21.04
N THR A 197 12.88 5.50 20.51
CA THR A 197 11.71 6.37 20.28
C THR A 197 10.82 5.83 19.18
N GLN A 198 11.40 5.20 18.16
CA GLN A 198 10.66 4.54 17.08
C GLN A 198 9.87 3.32 17.56
N GLY A 199 10.46 2.50 18.44
CA GLY A 199 9.75 1.38 19.07
C GLY A 199 8.54 1.86 19.89
N ASN A 200 8.76 2.84 20.77
CA ASN A 200 7.69 3.42 21.59
C ASN A 200 6.57 4.05 20.75
N TRP A 201 6.90 4.61 19.58
CA TRP A 201 5.89 5.17 18.69
C TRP A 201 5.08 4.08 17.96
N GLY A 202 5.73 3.00 17.54
CA GLY A 202 5.04 1.83 16.98
C GLY A 202 4.03 1.25 17.97
N GLU A 203 4.41 1.14 19.25
CA GLU A 203 3.53 0.71 20.34
C GLU A 203 2.36 1.68 20.55
N PHE A 204 2.61 2.99 20.53
CA PHE A 204 1.55 4.00 20.65
C PHE A 204 0.54 3.94 19.50
N ILE A 205 1.01 3.78 18.26
CA ILE A 205 0.11 3.64 17.10
C ILE A 205 -0.69 2.34 17.21
N LEU A 206 -0.07 1.25 17.65
CA LEU A 206 -0.75 -0.01 17.88
C LEU A 206 -1.85 0.13 18.94
N SER A 207 -1.57 0.74 20.09
CA SER A 207 -2.59 1.01 21.12
C SER A 207 -3.72 1.88 20.60
N GLN A 208 -3.39 2.93 19.84
CA GLN A 208 -4.39 3.83 19.26
C GLN A 208 -5.32 3.11 18.27
N ILE A 209 -4.79 2.17 17.48
CA ILE A 209 -5.59 1.35 16.56
C ILE A 209 -6.51 0.40 17.33
N LEU A 210 -6.01 -0.24 18.39
CA LEU A 210 -6.79 -1.15 19.23
C LEU A 210 -7.95 -0.42 19.91
N ASP A 211 -7.68 0.74 20.52
CA ASP A 211 -8.70 1.58 21.16
C ASP A 211 -9.75 2.05 20.15
N ASN A 212 -9.32 2.52 18.97
CA ASN A 212 -10.24 2.95 17.90
C ASN A 212 -11.02 1.79 17.25
N SER A 213 -10.55 0.55 17.42
CA SER A 213 -11.27 -0.65 16.97
C SER A 213 -12.38 -1.05 17.95
N GLY A 214 -12.53 -0.34 19.07
CA GLY A 214 -13.54 -0.62 20.09
C GLY A 214 -13.11 -1.64 21.15
N LEU A 215 -11.83 -2.03 21.16
CA LEU A 215 -11.27 -2.95 22.16
C LEU A 215 -10.88 -2.18 23.42
N ARG A 216 -11.09 -2.73 24.62
CA ARG A 216 -10.66 -2.10 25.88
C ARG A 216 -9.45 -2.82 26.46
N SER A 217 -8.48 -2.02 26.89
CA SER A 217 -7.28 -2.50 27.56
C SER A 217 -7.62 -3.26 28.85
N GLY A 218 -7.00 -4.42 29.05
CA GLY A 218 -7.19 -5.29 30.21
C GLY A 218 -8.45 -6.16 30.17
N TYR A 219 -9.23 -6.11 29.10
CA TYR A 219 -10.39 -6.98 28.88
C TYR A 219 -10.28 -7.68 27.53
N GLU A 220 -10.28 -6.89 26.46
CA GLU A 220 -10.26 -7.38 25.08
C GLU A 220 -8.85 -7.45 24.51
N TYR A 221 -7.90 -6.68 25.06
CA TYR A 221 -6.50 -6.81 24.74
C TYR A 221 -5.59 -6.53 25.94
N GLU A 222 -4.45 -7.19 25.97
CA GLU A 222 -3.40 -7.00 26.97
C GLU A 222 -2.08 -6.64 26.29
N THR A 223 -1.28 -5.80 26.95
CA THR A 223 0.04 -5.38 26.44
C THR A 223 1.15 -5.97 27.31
N GLN A 224 2.29 -6.31 26.71
CA GLN A 224 3.52 -6.72 27.40
C GLN A 224 3.37 -7.93 28.36
N VAL A 225 2.46 -8.84 28.06
CA VAL A 225 2.19 -10.03 28.89
C VAL A 225 3.40 -10.95 28.90
N ASN A 226 3.78 -11.43 30.08
CA ASN A 226 4.86 -12.40 30.22
C ASN A 226 4.28 -13.81 30.22
N LEU A 227 4.57 -14.54 29.15
CA LEU A 227 4.08 -15.90 28.99
C LEU A 227 5.22 -16.90 28.98
N THR A 228 4.93 -18.10 29.47
CA THR A 228 5.87 -19.21 29.48
C THR A 228 5.35 -20.31 28.58
N ASN A 229 6.21 -20.76 27.66
CA ASN A 229 5.93 -21.93 26.82
C ASN A 229 6.13 -23.23 27.64
N GLU A 230 5.69 -24.38 27.13
CA GLU A 230 5.85 -25.71 27.74
C GLU A 230 7.32 -26.04 28.09
N ASN A 231 8.27 -25.44 27.36
CA ASN A 231 9.71 -25.58 27.59
C ASN A 231 10.29 -24.60 28.64
N ASN A 232 9.44 -23.93 29.43
CA ASN A 232 9.81 -22.93 30.44
C ASN A 232 10.56 -21.71 29.87
N GLN A 233 10.46 -21.48 28.55
CA GLN A 233 11.01 -20.31 27.88
C GLN A 233 10.03 -19.14 28.00
N ARG A 234 10.55 -17.98 28.43
CA ARG A 234 9.77 -16.74 28.55
C ARG A 234 9.64 -16.06 27.18
N LEU A 235 8.41 -15.90 26.73
CA LEU A 235 8.04 -15.15 25.54
C LEU A 235 7.20 -13.95 25.98
N GLN A 236 7.52 -12.79 25.41
CA GLN A 236 6.80 -11.56 25.68
C GLN A 236 6.32 -11.00 24.34
N PRO A 237 5.08 -11.31 23.92
CA PRO A 237 4.47 -10.61 22.81
C PRO A 237 4.20 -9.14 23.17
N ASP A 238 4.14 -8.29 22.15
CA ASP A 238 3.87 -6.87 22.35
C ASP A 238 2.41 -6.66 22.78
N VAL A 239 1.47 -7.31 22.07
CA VAL A 239 0.03 -7.28 22.37
C VAL A 239 -0.63 -8.63 22.15
N ILE A 240 -1.60 -8.96 22.99
CA ILE A 240 -2.52 -10.09 22.82
C ILE A 240 -3.93 -9.56 22.75
N VAL A 241 -4.68 -9.96 21.73
CA VAL A 241 -6.10 -9.63 21.55
C VAL A 241 -6.93 -10.88 21.76
N HIS A 242 -7.89 -10.82 22.67
CA HIS A 242 -8.82 -11.90 22.95
C HIS A 242 -10.01 -11.84 21.98
N LEU A 243 -10.47 -13.00 21.49
CA LEU A 243 -11.49 -13.13 20.44
C LEU A 243 -12.80 -13.74 20.96
N PRO A 244 -13.91 -13.57 20.20
CA PRO A 244 -15.13 -14.32 20.45
C PRO A 244 -14.84 -15.82 20.44
N GLN A 245 -15.47 -16.59 21.34
CA GLN A 245 -15.30 -18.05 21.44
C GLN A 245 -13.96 -18.49 22.08
N GLY A 246 -13.26 -17.56 22.73
CA GLY A 246 -12.07 -17.85 23.51
C GLY A 246 -10.83 -18.04 22.65
N GLY A 247 -10.82 -17.57 21.39
CA GLY A 247 -9.61 -17.51 20.58
C GLY A 247 -8.69 -16.37 21.01
N ASP A 248 -7.41 -16.43 20.71
CA ASP A 248 -6.46 -15.33 20.97
C ASP A 248 -5.59 -15.02 19.74
N VAL A 249 -5.28 -13.75 19.53
CA VAL A 249 -4.41 -13.27 18.46
C VAL A 249 -3.22 -12.52 19.05
N VAL A 250 -2.03 -12.93 18.64
CA VAL A 250 -0.77 -12.30 19.07
C VAL A 250 -0.32 -11.30 18.03
N ILE A 251 0.05 -10.10 18.48
CA ILE A 251 0.61 -9.03 17.64
C ILE A 251 2.04 -8.74 18.10
N ASP A 252 3.01 -8.79 17.17
CA ASP A 252 4.44 -8.45 17.39
C ASP A 252 4.81 -7.34 16.39
N SER A 253 5.36 -6.23 16.87
CA SER A 253 5.46 -4.96 16.14
C SER A 253 6.87 -4.54 15.70
N LYS A 254 7.88 -5.41 15.87
CA LYS A 254 9.27 -4.95 15.91
C LYS A 254 10.00 -4.97 14.56
N VAL A 255 9.47 -4.24 13.56
CA VAL A 255 10.19 -3.97 12.32
C VAL A 255 11.02 -2.69 12.42
N THR A 256 12.35 -2.82 12.31
CA THR A 256 13.27 -1.68 12.20
C THR A 256 13.11 -0.97 10.85
N LEU A 257 12.74 0.32 10.86
CA LEU A 257 12.51 1.11 9.62
C LEU A 257 13.70 1.99 9.22
N VAL A 258 14.85 1.85 9.87
CA VAL A 258 16.08 2.65 9.62
C VAL A 258 16.55 2.57 8.16
N ALA A 259 16.33 1.42 7.50
CA ALA A 259 16.66 1.23 6.10
C ALA A 259 15.66 1.94 5.17
N TYR A 260 14.36 1.83 5.46
CA TYR A 260 13.33 2.56 4.74
C TYR A 260 13.49 4.09 4.85
N GLU A 261 13.83 4.59 6.03
CA GLU A 261 14.09 6.01 6.25
C GLU A 261 15.26 6.53 5.40
N ARG A 262 16.35 5.75 5.28
CA ARG A 262 17.48 6.09 4.39
C ARG A 262 17.10 6.03 2.92
N HIS A 263 16.23 5.10 2.53
CA HIS A 263 15.70 5.04 1.17
C HIS A 263 14.88 6.30 0.85
N PHE A 264 13.97 6.69 1.75
CA PHE A 264 13.10 7.84 1.52
C PHE A 264 13.83 9.18 1.52
N ASN A 265 14.84 9.35 2.38
CA ASN A 265 15.57 10.62 2.56
C ASN A 265 16.77 10.81 1.62
N SER A 266 17.11 9.82 0.79
CA SER A 266 18.26 9.90 -0.12
C SER A 266 17.82 10.35 -1.51
N ASP A 267 18.56 11.29 -2.11
CA ASP A 267 18.37 11.68 -3.52
C ASP A 267 19.24 10.86 -4.48
N ASP A 268 20.23 10.12 -3.97
CA ASP A 268 21.10 9.22 -4.76
C ASP A 268 20.42 7.87 -4.97
N GLU A 269 20.19 7.51 -6.24
CA GLU A 269 19.58 6.25 -6.67
C GLU A 269 20.36 5.01 -6.20
N ASN A 270 21.69 5.05 -6.12
CA ASN A 270 22.47 3.92 -5.61
C ASN A 270 22.24 3.69 -4.12
N VAL A 271 22.13 4.78 -3.35
CA VAL A 271 21.84 4.72 -1.92
C VAL A 271 20.40 4.26 -1.69
N LYS A 272 19.44 4.73 -2.51
CA LYS A 272 18.05 4.27 -2.46
C LYS A 272 17.93 2.78 -2.71
N ALA A 273 18.55 2.25 -3.76
CA ALA A 273 18.49 0.84 -4.10
C ALA A 273 19.09 -0.04 -2.99
N LYS A 274 20.25 0.36 -2.45
CA LYS A 274 20.90 -0.34 -1.33
C LYS A 274 20.04 -0.31 -0.06
N ALA A 275 19.48 0.85 0.28
CA ALA A 275 18.63 1.01 1.45
C ALA A 275 17.33 0.19 1.33
N MET A 276 16.76 0.06 0.12
CA MET A 276 15.61 -0.80 -0.13
C MET A 276 15.94 -2.28 0.09
N ALA A 277 17.08 -2.76 -0.43
CA ALA A 277 17.52 -4.13 -0.22
C ALA A 277 17.75 -4.44 1.27
N GLU A 278 18.31 -3.48 2.02
CA GLU A 278 18.48 -3.58 3.47
C GLU A 278 17.12 -3.62 4.20
N HIS A 279 16.13 -2.85 3.75
CA HIS A 279 14.75 -2.87 4.29
C HIS A 279 14.09 -4.23 4.09
N LEU A 280 14.10 -4.76 2.87
CA LEU A 280 13.55 -6.09 2.55
C LEU A 280 14.22 -7.19 3.39
N THR A 281 15.55 -7.10 3.55
CA THR A 281 16.31 -8.06 4.36
C THR A 281 15.91 -7.97 5.83
N ALA A 282 15.70 -6.76 6.37
CA ALA A 282 15.25 -6.57 7.74
C ALA A 282 13.85 -7.16 7.98
N VAL A 283 12.91 -6.92 7.05
CA VAL A 283 11.55 -7.48 7.12
C VAL A 283 11.58 -9.01 7.07
N ARG A 284 12.33 -9.62 6.13
CA ARG A 284 12.47 -11.08 6.04
C ARG A 284 13.15 -11.69 7.27
N ASN A 285 14.16 -11.02 7.83
CA ASN A 285 14.81 -11.49 9.05
C ASN A 285 13.84 -11.46 10.23
N HIS A 286 13.01 -10.42 10.35
CA HIS A 286 12.00 -10.37 11.40
C HIS A 286 10.94 -11.46 11.24
N LEU A 287 10.46 -11.70 10.01
CA LEU A 287 9.55 -12.80 9.69
C LEU A 287 10.13 -14.16 10.11
N LYS A 288 11.41 -14.42 9.81
CA LYS A 288 12.10 -15.65 10.23
C LYS A 288 12.28 -15.76 11.74
N GLN A 289 12.56 -14.65 12.42
CA GLN A 289 12.66 -14.63 13.88
C GLN A 289 11.30 -14.93 14.50
N LEU A 290 10.23 -14.36 13.95
CA LEU A 290 8.87 -14.55 14.44
C LEU A 290 8.39 -15.99 14.19
N SER A 291 8.71 -16.58 13.03
CA SER A 291 8.37 -17.98 12.73
C SER A 291 9.08 -18.98 13.64
N GLN A 292 10.20 -18.61 14.25
CA GLN A 292 10.91 -19.45 15.24
C GLN A 292 10.33 -19.31 16.65
N LYS A 293 9.53 -18.27 16.91
CA LYS A 293 8.84 -18.11 18.19
C LYS A 293 7.53 -18.91 18.13
N ASP A 294 7.51 -20.06 18.79
CA ASP A 294 6.34 -20.95 18.87
C ASP A 294 5.22 -20.37 19.76
N TYR A 295 4.68 -19.19 19.43
CA TYR A 295 3.57 -18.57 20.17
C TYR A 295 2.31 -19.44 20.18
N HIS A 296 2.13 -20.28 19.15
CA HIS A 296 1.03 -21.26 19.03
C HIS A 296 1.10 -22.40 20.06
N LYS A 297 2.20 -22.54 20.82
CA LYS A 297 2.36 -23.54 21.90
C LYS A 297 2.29 -22.93 23.30
N LEU A 298 1.92 -21.65 23.41
CA LEU A 298 1.87 -21.00 24.71
C LEU A 298 0.73 -21.56 25.58
N ILE A 299 1.07 -21.96 26.80
CA ILE A 299 0.12 -22.50 27.78
C ILE A 299 -0.79 -21.36 28.25
N GLY A 300 -2.10 -21.55 28.18
CA GLY A 300 -3.10 -20.60 28.69
C GLY A 300 -3.70 -19.65 27.65
N ILE A 301 -3.38 -19.84 26.38
CA ILE A 301 -3.91 -19.10 25.24
C ILE A 301 -4.53 -20.09 24.28
N ASN A 302 -5.76 -19.83 23.85
CA ASN A 302 -6.43 -20.60 22.80
C ASN A 302 -6.15 -19.90 21.47
N SER A 303 -4.89 -19.89 21.03
CA SER A 303 -4.51 -19.05 19.89
C SER A 303 -5.19 -19.53 18.62
N LEU A 304 -5.77 -18.61 17.84
CA LEU A 304 -6.01 -18.88 16.42
C LEU A 304 -4.67 -19.10 15.73
N ASP A 305 -4.64 -19.91 14.67
CA ASP A 305 -3.42 -20.40 14.02
C ASP A 305 -2.49 -19.31 13.41
N TYR A 306 -2.71 -18.01 13.64
CA TYR A 306 -1.99 -16.92 12.96
C TYR A 306 -1.45 -15.84 13.91
N ILE A 307 -0.20 -15.41 13.67
CA ILE A 307 0.46 -14.29 14.34
C ILE A 307 0.41 -13.05 13.44
N LEU A 308 0.09 -11.88 14.00
CA LEU A 308 0.13 -10.61 13.27
C LEU A 308 1.50 -9.94 13.42
N MET A 309 2.21 -9.76 12.30
CA MET A 309 3.45 -8.99 12.23
C MET A 309 3.11 -7.55 11.83
N PHE A 310 3.19 -6.62 12.78
CA PHE A 310 2.77 -5.24 12.58
C PHE A 310 3.91 -4.35 12.06
N ILE A 311 3.65 -3.63 10.96
CA ILE A 311 4.55 -2.61 10.39
C ILE A 311 3.88 -1.24 10.54
N PRO A 312 4.35 -0.36 11.43
CA PRO A 312 3.64 0.88 11.77
C PRO A 312 3.63 1.93 10.65
N VAL A 313 4.52 1.80 9.65
CA VAL A 313 4.63 2.74 8.54
C VAL A 313 4.11 2.08 7.26
N GLU A 314 2.89 2.45 6.86
CA GLU A 314 2.19 1.91 5.69
C GLU A 314 3.01 2.04 4.39
N PRO A 315 3.63 3.20 4.07
CA PRO A 315 4.47 3.30 2.87
C PRO A 315 5.67 2.33 2.86
N ALA A 316 6.22 2.00 4.04
CA ALA A 316 7.31 1.04 4.16
C ALA A 316 6.85 -0.40 3.89
N PHE A 317 5.62 -0.72 4.28
CA PHE A 317 4.98 -1.99 3.98
C PHE A 317 4.66 -2.15 2.49
N LEU A 318 4.01 -1.15 1.88
CA LEU A 318 3.69 -1.17 0.46
C LEU A 318 4.94 -1.29 -0.41
N SER A 319 5.97 -0.50 -0.08
CA SER A 319 7.23 -0.54 -0.82
C SER A 319 7.95 -1.89 -0.68
N ALA A 320 7.82 -2.57 0.46
CA ALA A 320 8.36 -3.91 0.62
C ALA A 320 7.62 -4.94 -0.26
N ILE A 321 6.30 -4.87 -0.35
CA ILE A 321 5.49 -5.77 -1.18
C ILE A 321 5.76 -5.53 -2.67
N ASP A 322 5.85 -4.28 -3.10
CA ASP A 322 6.07 -3.93 -4.50
C ASP A 322 7.42 -4.47 -5.02
N ASN A 323 8.45 -4.44 -4.16
CA ASN A 323 9.78 -4.94 -4.51
C ASN A 323 9.94 -6.45 -4.29
N ASP A 324 9.16 -7.05 -3.39
CA ASP A 324 9.17 -8.48 -3.12
C ASP A 324 7.75 -9.05 -2.87
N PRO A 325 7.01 -9.38 -3.95
CA PRO A 325 5.67 -9.93 -3.84
C PRO A 325 5.61 -11.30 -3.15
N THR A 326 6.73 -12.01 -3.04
CA THR A 326 6.78 -13.34 -2.42
C THR A 326 6.67 -13.29 -0.89
N LEU A 327 6.93 -12.12 -0.31
CA LEU A 327 6.93 -11.87 1.14
C LEU A 327 5.61 -12.25 1.82
N ILE A 328 4.47 -11.91 1.19
CA ILE A 328 3.13 -12.25 1.71
C ILE A 328 2.93 -13.76 1.77
N ASN A 329 3.29 -14.47 0.68
CA ASN A 329 3.11 -15.91 0.59
C ASN A 329 4.00 -16.66 1.59
N ASP A 330 5.23 -16.19 1.80
CA ASP A 330 6.16 -16.80 2.74
C ASP A 330 5.75 -16.55 4.21
N ALA A 331 5.15 -15.40 4.50
CA ALA A 331 4.54 -15.12 5.80
C ALA A 331 3.37 -16.09 6.06
N LEU A 332 2.45 -16.21 5.10
CA LEU A 332 1.28 -17.08 5.23
C LEU A 332 1.64 -18.56 5.44
N LYS A 333 2.65 -19.07 4.73
CA LYS A 333 3.16 -20.44 4.94
C LYS A 333 3.73 -20.67 6.33
N SER A 334 4.19 -19.60 6.97
CA SER A 334 4.74 -19.61 8.33
C SER A 334 3.68 -19.23 9.36
N ASN A 335 2.39 -19.21 9.00
CA ASN A 335 1.29 -18.82 9.85
C ASN A 335 1.42 -17.37 10.40
N ILE A 336 2.01 -16.49 9.61
CA ILE A 336 2.21 -15.07 9.94
C ILE A 336 1.44 -14.22 8.93
N MET A 337 0.67 -13.26 9.42
CA MET A 337 0.03 -12.25 8.61
C MET A 337 0.74 -10.92 8.82
N ILE A 338 1.32 -10.37 7.76
CA ILE A 338 1.93 -9.04 7.81
C ILE A 338 0.81 -8.01 7.70
N VAL A 339 0.74 -7.12 8.68
CA VAL A 339 -0.30 -6.11 8.79
C VAL A 339 0.31 -4.73 8.96
N SER A 340 -0.31 -3.78 8.29
CA SER A 340 -0.12 -2.34 8.41
C SER A 340 -1.26 -1.73 9.24
N PRO A 341 -1.21 -0.44 9.63
CA PRO A 341 -2.28 0.20 10.38
C PRO A 341 -3.66 -0.01 9.77
N THR A 342 -3.77 0.14 8.45
CA THR A 342 -5.04 0.02 7.74
C THR A 342 -5.57 -1.40 7.74
N THR A 343 -4.69 -2.37 7.47
CA THR A 343 -5.09 -3.79 7.36
C THR A 343 -5.34 -4.41 8.73
N LEU A 344 -4.59 -4.00 9.76
CA LEU A 344 -4.84 -4.39 11.15
C LEU A 344 -6.24 -3.93 11.59
N LEU A 345 -6.59 -2.69 11.32
CA LEU A 345 -7.90 -2.14 11.67
C LEU A 345 -9.07 -2.87 10.99
N VAL A 346 -8.91 -3.25 9.71
CA VAL A 346 -9.89 -4.08 9.00
C VAL A 346 -9.98 -5.47 9.62
N ALA A 347 -8.85 -6.09 9.96
CA ALA A 347 -8.82 -7.40 10.62
C ALA A 347 -9.51 -7.35 11.99
N LEU A 348 -9.19 -6.36 12.81
CA LEU A 348 -9.78 -6.15 14.14
C LEU A 348 -11.28 -5.81 14.07
N ARG A 349 -11.73 -5.02 13.09
CA ARG A 349 -13.17 -4.78 12.88
C ARG A 349 -13.91 -6.04 12.43
N THR A 350 -13.28 -6.85 11.58
CA THR A 350 -13.86 -8.12 11.16
C THR A 350 -14.03 -9.04 12.38
N ILE A 351 -13.02 -9.10 13.24
CA ILE A 351 -13.05 -9.77 14.53
C ILE A 351 -14.15 -9.21 15.45
N HIS A 352 -14.23 -7.89 15.61
CA HIS A 352 -15.21 -7.24 16.48
C HIS A 352 -16.65 -7.46 15.98
N ASN A 353 -16.87 -7.48 14.66
CA ASN A 353 -18.19 -7.79 14.12
C ASN A 353 -18.60 -9.24 14.40
N LEU A 354 -17.64 -10.17 14.55
CA LEU A 354 -17.92 -11.53 15.03
C LEU A 354 -18.30 -11.57 16.52
N TRP A 355 -18.11 -10.49 17.30
CA TRP A 355 -18.65 -10.38 18.68
C TRP A 355 -20.10 -9.93 18.76
N ARG A 356 -20.63 -9.29 17.70
CA ARG A 356 -22.01 -8.80 17.68
C ARG A 356 -23.03 -9.85 17.26
N PHE A 357 -22.59 -11.00 16.77
CA PHE A 357 -23.40 -12.19 16.51
C PHE A 357 -23.18 -13.22 17.62
#